data_AF-A0A355ESJ5-F1
#
_entry.id   AF-A0A355ESJ5-F1
#
_cell.length_a   1.000
_cell.length_b   1.000
_cell.length_c   1.000
_cell.angle_alpha   90.00
_cell.angle_beta   90.00
_cell.angle_gamma   90.00
#
_symmetry.space_group_name_H-M   'P 1'
#
loop_
_entity.id
_entity.type
_entity.pdbx_description
1 polymer ?
#
loop_
_entity_poly.entity_id
_entity_poly.type
_entity_poly.pdbx_seq_one_letter_code
_entity_poly.pdbx_strand_id
1 'polypeptide(L)'
;ERVTLEIGDRNQIREFSTIHRGTAKGGGVTRVGSDNLFMAYTHVAHDCQVGNRTIFANNATLAGHVEVHDDASISAFSAVHQFCR
;
A
#
# COMPACT_ATOMS: atom_id res chain seq x y z
N GLU A 1 -10.65 -19.90 0.15
CA GLU A 1 -11.26 -18.56 0.12
C GLU A 1 -10.56 -17.71 -0.93
N ARG A 2 -11.29 -16.86 -1.65
CA ARG A 2 -10.71 -15.99 -2.68
C ARG A 2 -10.23 -14.71 -2.02
N VAL A 3 -8.98 -14.32 -2.28
CA VAL A 3 -8.40 -13.05 -1.83
C VAL A 3 -7.89 -12.26 -3.02
N THR A 4 -7.94 -10.93 -2.94
CA THR A 4 -7.68 -10.03 -4.06
C THR A 4 -6.75 -8.88 -3.67
N LEU A 5 -6.22 -8.25 -4.71
CA LEU A 5 -5.55 -6.95 -4.68
C LEU A 5 -6.30 -6.11 -5.71
N GLU A 6 -6.75 -4.93 -5.31
CA GLU A 6 -7.45 -3.97 -6.16
C GLU A 6 -6.60 -2.70 -6.25
N ILE A 7 -6.28 -2.27 -7.46
CA ILE A 7 -5.47 -1.06 -7.74
C ILE A 7 -6.27 -0.17 -8.67
N GLY A 8 -6.43 1.10 -8.29
CA GLY A 8 -7.08 2.12 -9.10
C GLY A 8 -6.23 2.61 -10.28
N ASP A 9 -6.59 3.77 -10.81
CA ASP A 9 -6.03 4.27 -12.07
C ASP A 9 -4.78 5.12 -11.86
N ARG A 10 -3.92 5.19 -12.89
CA ARG A 10 -2.78 6.12 -13.01
C ARG A 10 -1.75 6.04 -11.86
N ASN A 11 -1.69 4.92 -11.16
CA ASN A 11 -0.63 4.66 -10.19
C ASN A 11 0.71 4.43 -10.90
N GLN A 12 1.78 4.99 -10.33
CA GLN A 12 3.15 4.72 -10.75
C GLN A 12 3.80 3.78 -9.74
N ILE A 13 3.97 2.52 -10.13
CA ILE A 13 4.60 1.50 -9.29
C ILE A 13 5.99 1.21 -9.85
N ARG A 14 7.00 1.59 -9.07
CA ARG A 14 8.40 1.52 -9.47
C ARG A 14 9.03 0.17 -9.15
N GLU A 15 10.25 0.01 -9.62
CA GLU A 15 11.05 -1.21 -9.62
C GLU A 15 11.13 -1.82 -8.21
N PHE A 16 11.06 -3.15 -8.12
CA PHE A 16 11.15 -3.93 -6.88
C PHE A 16 10.09 -3.63 -5.80
N SER A 17 9.01 -2.92 -6.15
CA SER A 17 7.88 -2.74 -5.24
C SER A 17 7.10 -4.05 -5.06
N THR A 18 6.59 -4.29 -3.86
CA THR A 18 5.76 -5.45 -3.53
C THR A 18 4.42 -5.00 -2.97
N ILE A 19 3.34 -5.50 -3.55
CA ILE A 19 1.97 -5.22 -3.08
C ILE A 19 1.25 -6.56 -2.97
N HIS A 20 0.87 -6.91 -1.75
CA HIS A 20 0.28 -8.22 -1.45
C HIS A 20 -1.25 -8.16 -1.48
N ARG A 21 -1.87 -9.26 -1.89
CA ARG A 21 -3.32 -9.48 -1.73
C ARG A 21 -3.71 -9.49 -0.25
N GLY A 22 -4.99 -9.30 0.04
CA GLY A 22 -5.51 -9.45 1.39
C GLY A 22 -5.45 -10.88 1.92
N THR A 23 -5.87 -11.06 3.16
CA THR A 23 -6.02 -12.36 3.83
C THR A 23 -7.49 -12.68 4.06
N ALA A 24 -7.82 -13.98 4.09
CA ALA A 24 -9.16 -14.46 4.42
C ALA A 24 -9.72 -13.86 5.72
N LYS A 25 -8.86 -13.68 6.73
CA LYS A 25 -9.25 -13.16 8.05
C LYS A 25 -9.22 -11.62 8.14
N GLY A 26 -8.63 -10.96 7.15
CA GLY A 26 -8.34 -9.52 7.19
C GLY A 26 -9.29 -8.63 6.40
N GLY A 27 -10.27 -9.22 5.71
CA GLY A 27 -11.18 -8.53 4.80
C GLY A 27 -11.04 -8.99 3.36
N GLY A 28 -10.03 -9.82 3.05
CA GLY A 28 -9.88 -10.49 1.76
C GLY A 28 -9.35 -9.60 0.63
N VAL A 29 -9.08 -8.32 0.89
CA VAL A 29 -8.66 -7.35 -0.11
C VAL A 29 -7.65 -6.34 0.45
N THR A 30 -6.56 -6.15 -0.29
CA THR A 30 -5.71 -4.95 -0.19
C THR A 30 -6.18 -3.97 -1.26
N ARG A 31 -6.42 -2.71 -0.91
CA ARG A 31 -6.84 -1.66 -1.86
C ARG A 31 -5.79 -0.58 -1.98
N VAL A 32 -5.54 -0.17 -3.22
CA VAL A 32 -4.78 1.01 -3.59
C VAL A 32 -5.67 1.88 -4.46
N GLY A 33 -5.84 3.15 -4.09
CA GLY A 33 -6.61 4.14 -4.85
C GLY A 33 -5.92 4.53 -6.15
N SER A 34 -6.09 5.79 -6.57
CA SER A 34 -5.60 6.31 -7.86
C SER A 34 -4.55 7.40 -7.68
N ASP A 35 -3.76 7.63 -8.73
CA ASP A 35 -2.77 8.71 -8.81
C ASP A 35 -1.67 8.64 -7.72
N ASN A 36 -1.36 7.44 -7.23
CA ASN A 36 -0.30 7.27 -6.24
C ASN A 36 1.08 7.06 -6.89
N LEU A 37 2.12 7.51 -6.20
CA LEU A 37 3.51 7.23 -6.54
C LEU A 37 4.12 6.27 -5.52
N PHE A 38 4.39 5.04 -5.95
CA PHE A 38 5.16 4.06 -5.20
C PHE A 38 6.58 4.00 -5.78
N MET A 39 7.53 4.64 -5.12
CA MET A 39 8.93 4.60 -5.55
C MET A 39 9.57 3.22 -5.31
N ALA A 40 10.85 3.08 -5.65
CA ALA A 40 11.51 1.77 -5.70
C ALA A 40 11.53 1.09 -4.32
N TYR A 41 11.42 -0.24 -4.30
CA TYR A 41 11.48 -1.07 -3.08
C TYR A 41 10.38 -0.79 -2.04
N THR A 42 9.27 -0.15 -2.43
CA THR A 42 8.14 0.02 -1.52
C THR A 42 7.46 -1.31 -1.21
N HIS A 43 6.92 -1.43 0.00
CA HIS A 43 6.22 -2.64 0.45
C HIS A 43 4.84 -2.28 0.99
N VAL A 44 3.81 -2.91 0.43
CA VAL A 44 2.44 -2.84 0.90
C VAL A 44 2.00 -4.26 1.26
N ALA A 45 1.95 -4.54 2.57
CA ALA A 45 1.52 -5.84 3.08
C ALA A 45 0.01 -6.08 2.87
N HIS A 46 -0.43 -7.24 3.34
CA HIS A 46 -1.82 -7.67 3.20
C HIS A 46 -2.81 -6.75 3.91
N ASP A 47 -4.00 -6.64 3.35
CA ASP A 47 -5.18 -5.97 3.91
C ASP A 47 -5.00 -4.46 4.14
N CYS A 48 -3.97 -3.85 3.55
CA CYS A 48 -3.78 -2.39 3.61
C CYS A 48 -4.85 -1.66 2.79
N GLN A 49 -5.20 -0.45 3.23
CA GLN A 49 -6.11 0.46 2.55
C GLN A 49 -5.38 1.76 2.23
N VAL A 50 -4.89 1.91 1.00
CA VAL A 50 -4.19 3.10 0.52
C VAL A 50 -5.15 3.95 -0.32
N GLY A 51 -5.26 5.23 0.03
CA GLY A 51 -6.08 6.23 -0.66
C GLY A 51 -5.51 6.69 -2.00
N ASN A 52 -5.75 7.96 -2.33
CA ASN A 52 -5.38 8.59 -3.60
C ASN A 52 -4.28 9.64 -3.43
N ARG A 53 -3.52 9.90 -4.50
CA ARG A 53 -2.47 10.96 -4.53
C ARG A 53 -1.41 10.82 -3.43
N THR A 54 -1.19 9.60 -2.96
CA THR A 54 -0.20 9.31 -1.93
C THR A 54 1.19 9.15 -2.55
N ILE A 55 2.22 9.42 -1.75
CA ILE A 55 3.63 9.26 -2.15
C ILE A 55 4.32 8.33 -1.17
N PHE A 56 4.83 7.22 -1.67
CA PHE A 56 5.72 6.31 -0.95
C PHE A 56 7.11 6.45 -1.53
N ALA A 57 8.00 7.10 -0.78
CA ALA A 57 9.40 7.22 -1.18
C ALA A 57 10.13 5.87 -1.08
N ASN A 58 11.37 5.80 -1.60
CA ASN A 58 12.11 4.54 -1.68
C ASN A 58 12.11 3.78 -0.34
N ASN A 59 11.85 2.48 -0.40
CA ASN A 59 11.84 1.61 0.78
C ASN A 59 10.77 1.94 1.86
N ALA A 60 9.77 2.78 1.56
CA ALA A 60 8.64 2.95 2.46
C ALA A 60 7.86 1.63 2.61
N THR A 61 7.62 1.22 3.85
CA THR A 61 7.17 -0.14 4.20
C THR A 61 5.92 -0.09 5.07
N LEU A 62 4.83 -0.68 4.61
CA LEU A 62 3.61 -0.89 5.38
C LEU A 62 3.53 -2.35 5.84
N ALA A 63 3.38 -2.57 7.15
CA ALA A 63 2.95 -3.86 7.68
C ALA A 63 1.46 -4.10 7.40
N GLY A 64 0.93 -5.27 7.81
CA GLY A 64 -0.44 -5.66 7.50
C GLY A 64 -1.49 -4.71 8.10
N HIS A 65 -2.63 -4.56 7.42
CA HIS A 65 -3.78 -3.78 7.89
C HIS A 65 -3.52 -2.28 8.15
N VAL A 66 -2.55 -1.68 7.45
CA VAL A 66 -2.32 -0.24 7.55
C VAL A 66 -3.32 0.52 6.67
N GLU A 67 -3.85 1.62 7.19
CA GLU A 67 -4.65 2.59 6.42
C GLU A 67 -3.76 3.81 6.09
N VAL A 68 -3.77 4.29 4.85
CA VAL A 68 -3.06 5.50 4.42
C VAL A 68 -4.03 6.36 3.65
N HIS A 69 -4.31 7.57 4.15
CA HIS A 69 -5.33 8.44 3.58
C HIS A 69 -4.81 9.28 2.42
N ASP A 70 -5.75 9.92 1.70
CA ASP A 70 -5.48 10.77 0.56
C ASP A 70 -4.40 11.83 0.84
N ASP A 71 -3.56 12.11 -0.15
CA ASP A 71 -2.50 13.13 -0.13
C ASP A 71 -1.38 12.91 0.92
N ALA A 72 -1.38 11.76 1.61
CA ALA A 72 -0.32 11.40 2.56
C ALA A 72 1.01 11.07 1.87
N SER A 73 2.11 11.36 2.55
CA SER A 73 3.46 11.03 2.08
C SER A 73 4.23 10.24 3.14
N ILE A 74 4.78 9.10 2.75
CA ILE A 74 5.64 8.26 3.58
C ILE A 74 7.07 8.38 3.07
N SER A 75 7.93 8.96 3.91
CA SER A 75 9.32 9.26 3.57
C SER A 75 10.16 7.99 3.44
N ALA A 76 11.31 8.13 2.78
CA ALA A 76 12.17 6.99 2.46
C ALA A 76 12.57 6.23 3.72
N PHE A 77 12.65 4.89 3.62
CA PHE A 77 12.99 3.98 4.72
C PHE A 77 12.06 4.03 5.95
N SER A 78 10.91 4.70 5.87
CA SER A 78 9.93 4.69 6.96
C SER A 78 9.17 3.36 6.98
N ALA A 79 8.95 2.83 8.18
CA ALA A 79 8.14 1.63 8.40
C ALA A 79 6.91 1.98 9.24
N VAL A 80 5.73 1.54 8.78
CA VAL A 80 4.46 1.69 9.50
C VAL A 80 4.07 0.33 10.05
N HIS A 81 3.92 0.26 11.38
CA HIS A 81 3.58 -0.97 12.06
C HIS A 81 2.13 -1.39 11.78
N GLN A 82 1.82 -2.68 11.95
CA GLN A 82 0.50 -3.23 11.63
C GLN A 82 -0.61 -2.52 12.42
N PHE A 83 -1.75 -2.34 11.78
CA PHE A 83 -2.96 -1.68 12.31
C PHE A 83 -2.85 -0.17 12.59
N CYS A 84 -1.79 0.51 12.12
CA CYS A 84 -1.73 1.97 12.14
C CYS A 84 -2.60 2.61 11.04
N ARG A 85 -2.89 3.90 11.20
CA ARG A 85 -3.66 4.74 10.27
C ARG A 85 -2.98 6.09 10.10
#